data_AF-A0A1F7X704-F1
#
_entry.id   AF-A0A1F7X704-F1
#
_cell.length_a   1.000
_cell.length_b   1.000
_cell.length_c   1.000
_cell.angle_alpha   90.00
_cell.angle_beta   90.00
_cell.angle_gamma   90.00
#
_symmetry.space_group_name_H-M   'P 1'
#
loop_
_entity.id
_entity.type
_entity.pdbx_description
1 polymer ?
#
loop_
_entity_poly.entity_id
_entity_poly.type
_entity_poly.pdbx_seq_one_letter_code
_entity_poly.pdbx_strand_id
1 'polypeptide(L)'
;MNLFLIFLTGLTTGGISCLALQGGLLASVIANQKEQERENNTGDINTSSTSKDWLPIVMFLGAKLTIHTILGFFLGLLGSVISLSLGLRLTFQILTALFMFATAMNLLNVHPIFRYIAFQPPKFLQRIVRNSSKSKALFAPSILGLMTIFIPCGITQAMEVLAINSGSPISGALIMFSFVLGTSPLFGILGFATTKLSEGWYKKFTKFASAALIIMAIYSINSALLVINSPITLNRIFSPIANIFSNKDISNPTDSVIKGDVQQVTIEVQNTSYNPNYIRVKKGIPVELTLKSNGVYSCALSFVFQEYGIRTALQSTDVKTFNFTPVNTGKYQYSCSMGMYRGIMEVVN
;
A
#
# COMPACT_ATOMS: atom_id res chain seq x y z
N MET A 1 -4.00 -8.52 -19.62
CA MET A 1 -4.09 -7.50 -18.56
C MET A 1 -5.55 -7.18 -18.30
N ASN A 2 -6.09 -7.54 -17.13
CA ASN A 2 -7.51 -7.40 -16.83
C ASN A 2 -7.78 -6.14 -16.00
N LEU A 3 -8.03 -5.01 -16.68
CA LEU A 3 -8.23 -3.69 -16.05
C LEU A 3 -9.42 -3.69 -15.07
N PHE A 4 -10.42 -4.54 -15.30
CA PHE A 4 -11.57 -4.68 -14.40
C PHE A 4 -11.17 -5.22 -13.04
N LEU A 5 -10.27 -6.21 -12.98
CA LEU A 5 -9.76 -6.73 -11.71
C LEU A 5 -8.90 -5.68 -10.99
N ILE A 6 -8.10 -4.92 -11.72
CA ILE A 6 -7.32 -3.81 -11.16
C ILE A 6 -8.24 -2.73 -10.58
N PHE A 7 -9.30 -2.36 -11.28
CA PHE A 7 -10.34 -1.47 -10.78
C PHE A 7 -10.99 -2.04 -9.51
N LEU A 8 -11.36 -3.33 -9.49
CA LEU A 8 -11.97 -3.97 -8.33
C LEU A 8 -11.01 -4.03 -7.13
N THR A 9 -9.71 -4.26 -7.37
CA THR A 9 -8.68 -4.17 -6.31
C THR A 9 -8.56 -2.75 -5.77
N GLY A 10 -8.66 -1.73 -6.63
CA GLY A 10 -8.74 -0.32 -6.25
C GLY A 10 -10.00 -0.02 -5.43
N LEU A 11 -11.16 -0.58 -5.80
CA LEU A 11 -12.42 -0.38 -5.08
C LEU A 11 -12.45 -1.07 -3.71
N THR A 12 -11.76 -2.20 -3.58
CA THR A 12 -11.78 -3.02 -2.37
C THR A 12 -10.55 -2.74 -1.51
N THR A 13 -9.53 -3.60 -1.59
CA THR A 13 -8.36 -3.58 -0.72
C THR A 13 -7.55 -2.27 -0.87
N GLY A 14 -7.39 -1.79 -2.10
CA GLY A 14 -6.67 -0.56 -2.42
C GLY A 14 -7.34 0.66 -1.82
N GLY A 15 -8.65 0.81 -2.02
CA GLY A 15 -9.44 1.93 -1.53
C GLY A 15 -9.44 1.99 -0.01
N ILE A 16 -9.66 0.87 0.68
CA ILE A 16 -9.64 0.82 2.15
C ILE A 16 -8.23 1.16 2.69
N SER A 17 -7.17 0.57 2.12
CA SER A 17 -5.79 0.82 2.57
C SER A 17 -5.36 2.26 2.32
N CYS A 18 -5.66 2.80 1.13
CA CYS A 18 -5.32 4.17 0.78
C CYS A 18 -6.20 5.19 1.54
N LEU A 19 -7.47 4.88 1.84
CA LEU A 19 -8.32 5.72 2.68
C LEU A 19 -7.81 5.83 4.11
N ALA A 20 -7.35 4.72 4.69
CA ALA A 20 -6.76 4.74 6.03
C ALA A 20 -5.60 5.73 6.10
N LEU A 21 -4.84 5.90 5.01
CA LEU A 21 -3.71 6.81 4.91
C LEU A 21 -4.07 8.23 4.49
N GLN A 22 -4.59 8.37 3.28
CA GLN A 22 -4.80 9.64 2.61
C GLN A 22 -6.16 10.25 2.96
N GLY A 23 -7.12 9.43 3.44
CA GLY A 23 -8.47 9.87 3.80
C GLY A 23 -8.48 10.81 5.01
N GLY A 24 -7.63 10.58 6.01
CA GLY A 24 -7.49 11.47 7.16
C GLY A 24 -6.95 12.87 6.77
N LEU A 25 -6.01 12.91 5.82
CA LEU A 25 -5.46 14.16 5.29
C LEU A 25 -6.52 14.93 4.49
N LEU A 26 -7.27 14.23 3.63
CA LEU A 26 -8.39 14.83 2.89
C LEU A 26 -9.45 15.37 3.85
N ALA A 27 -9.83 14.58 4.86
CA ALA A 27 -10.81 14.98 5.86
C ALA A 27 -10.35 16.22 6.66
N SER A 28 -9.07 16.29 7.04
CA SER A 28 -8.51 17.44 7.75
C SER A 28 -8.50 18.72 6.90
N VAL A 29 -8.21 18.62 5.60
CA VAL A 29 -8.25 19.78 4.69
C VAL A 29 -9.69 20.27 4.53
N ILE A 30 -10.65 19.36 4.32
CA ILE A 30 -12.07 19.71 4.21
C ILE A 30 -12.59 20.36 5.51
N ALA A 31 -12.23 19.80 6.67
CA ALA A 31 -12.61 20.36 7.97
C ALA A 31 -12.06 21.77 8.18
N ASN A 32 -10.77 21.99 7.91
CA ASN A 32 -10.13 23.32 8.04
C ASN A 32 -10.71 24.34 7.05
N GLN A 33 -11.09 23.92 5.84
CA GLN A 33 -11.73 24.81 4.87
C GLN A 33 -13.12 25.25 5.33
N LYS A 34 -13.90 24.33 5.90
CA LYS A 34 -15.23 24.64 6.44
C LYS A 34 -15.15 25.60 7.63
N GLU A 35 -14.12 25.48 8.45
CA GLU A 35 -13.84 26.42 9.56
C GLU A 35 -13.50 27.82 9.04
N GLN A 36 -12.64 27.93 8.01
CA GLN A 36 -12.30 29.20 7.36
C GLN A 36 -13.48 29.85 6.62
N GLU A 37 -14.35 29.07 5.99
CA GLU A 37 -15.57 29.60 5.35
C GLU A 37 -16.58 30.13 6.36
N ARG A 38 -16.59 29.57 7.58
CA ARG A 38 -17.45 29.99 8.69
C ARG A 38 -16.93 31.24 9.39
N GLU A 39 -15.61 31.43 9.46
CA GLU A 39 -14.99 32.67 9.97
C GLU A 39 -15.13 33.85 9.00
N ASN A 40 -15.11 33.61 7.69
CA ASN A 40 -15.15 34.68 6.68
C ASN A 40 -16.55 35.11 6.23
N ASN A 41 -17.61 34.33 6.49
CA ASN A 41 -18.98 34.68 6.10
C ASN A 41 -19.82 35.16 7.29
N THR A 42 -19.85 36.48 7.51
CA THR A 42 -20.81 37.17 8.40
C THR A 42 -22.09 37.63 7.70
N GLY A 43 -22.42 37.13 6.50
CA GLY A 43 -23.69 37.46 5.85
C GLY A 43 -23.81 36.91 4.43
N ASP A 44 -24.44 35.74 4.27
CA ASP A 44 -25.48 35.47 3.26
C ASP A 44 -25.82 33.98 3.26
N ILE A 45 -27.06 33.66 3.62
CA ILE A 45 -27.51 32.29 3.94
C ILE A 45 -28.05 31.51 2.73
N ASN A 46 -28.23 32.11 1.54
CA ASN A 46 -29.21 31.56 0.59
C ASN A 46 -28.76 31.26 -0.86
N THR A 47 -27.52 30.86 -1.15
CA THR A 47 -27.20 30.31 -2.48
C THR A 47 -26.32 29.04 -2.48
N SER A 48 -27.01 27.90 -2.70
CA SER A 48 -26.51 26.59 -3.16
C SER A 48 -25.29 26.01 -2.43
N SER A 49 -25.50 25.59 -1.18
CA SER A 49 -24.55 24.90 -0.30
C SER A 49 -23.98 23.58 -0.88
N THR A 50 -24.77 22.81 -1.62
CA THR A 50 -24.39 21.45 -2.09
C THR A 50 -23.32 21.41 -3.18
N SER A 51 -23.18 22.45 -4.01
CA SER A 51 -22.20 22.45 -5.12
C SER A 51 -20.78 22.83 -4.68
N LYS A 52 -20.63 23.51 -3.54
CA LYS A 52 -19.32 23.91 -3.01
C LYS A 52 -18.66 22.78 -2.21
N ASP A 53 -19.46 21.91 -1.59
CA ASP A 53 -18.98 20.78 -0.78
C ASP A 53 -18.23 19.69 -1.57
N TRP A 54 -18.61 19.48 -2.84
CA TRP A 54 -17.99 18.43 -3.68
C TRP A 54 -16.72 18.89 -4.39
N LEU A 55 -16.53 20.20 -4.51
CA LEU A 55 -15.46 20.79 -5.29
C LEU A 55 -14.06 20.43 -4.78
N PRO A 56 -13.77 20.45 -3.45
CA PRO A 56 -12.51 19.96 -2.90
C PRO A 56 -12.24 18.48 -3.21
N ILE A 57 -13.30 17.66 -3.18
CA ILE A 57 -13.22 16.21 -3.38
C ILE A 57 -12.84 15.89 -4.83
N VAL A 58 -13.53 16.52 -5.78
CA VAL A 58 -13.26 16.34 -7.22
C VAL A 58 -11.86 16.85 -7.58
N MET A 59 -11.43 17.98 -7.00
CA MET A 59 -10.07 18.51 -7.22
C MET A 59 -8.99 17.58 -6.68
N PHE A 60 -9.18 17.02 -5.47
CA PHE A 60 -8.27 16.04 -4.90
C PHE A 60 -8.20 14.77 -5.76
N LEU A 61 -9.36 14.20 -6.14
CA LEU A 61 -9.45 12.98 -6.93
C LEU A 61 -8.88 13.17 -8.35
N GLY A 62 -9.19 14.29 -8.99
CA GLY A 62 -8.67 14.63 -10.32
C GLY A 62 -7.16 14.79 -10.32
N ALA A 63 -6.61 15.49 -9.31
CA ALA A 63 -5.16 15.62 -9.15
C ALA A 63 -4.49 14.26 -8.88
N LYS A 64 -5.06 13.44 -7.98
CA LYS A 64 -4.60 12.08 -7.68
C LYS A 64 -4.60 11.18 -8.91
N LEU A 65 -5.67 11.19 -9.69
CA LEU A 65 -5.81 10.42 -10.92
C LEU A 65 -4.78 10.83 -11.96
N THR A 66 -4.60 12.14 -12.15
CA THR A 66 -3.66 12.68 -13.14
C THR A 66 -2.23 12.31 -12.78
N ILE A 67 -1.79 12.56 -11.54
CA ILE A 67 -0.40 12.32 -11.15
C ILE A 67 -0.04 10.83 -11.16
N HIS A 68 -0.94 9.94 -10.73
CA HIS A 68 -0.70 8.50 -10.72
C HIS A 68 -0.70 7.92 -12.13
N THR A 69 -1.53 8.44 -13.04
CA THR A 69 -1.52 8.00 -14.44
C THR A 69 -0.21 8.40 -15.11
N ILE A 70 0.28 9.62 -14.87
CA ILE A 70 1.58 10.09 -15.36
C ILE A 70 2.71 9.23 -14.77
N LEU A 71 2.67 8.96 -13.45
CA LEU A 71 3.64 8.08 -12.82
C LEU A 71 3.63 6.68 -13.44
N GLY A 72 2.45 6.09 -13.64
CA GLY A 72 2.29 4.78 -14.27
C GLY A 72 2.88 4.72 -15.67
N PHE A 73 2.73 5.79 -16.45
CA PHE A 73 3.37 5.93 -17.76
C PHE A 73 4.89 5.84 -17.65
N PHE A 74 5.50 6.63 -16.76
CA PHE A 74 6.95 6.61 -16.55
C PHE A 74 7.45 5.28 -15.98
N LEU A 75 6.72 4.69 -15.04
CA LEU A 75 7.07 3.39 -14.46
C LEU A 75 7.00 2.27 -15.49
N GLY A 76 5.98 2.25 -16.35
CA GLY A 76 5.88 1.30 -17.46
C GLY A 76 7.00 1.48 -18.49
N LEU A 77 7.42 2.72 -18.75
CA LEU A 77 8.58 3.02 -19.59
C LEU A 77 9.88 2.48 -18.96
N LEU A 78 10.11 2.79 -17.69
CA LEU A 78 11.31 2.37 -16.96
C LEU A 78 11.38 0.85 -16.78
N GLY A 79 10.25 0.16 -16.69
CA GLY A 79 10.21 -1.30 -16.53
C GLY A 79 10.76 -2.09 -17.70
N SER A 80 10.92 -1.47 -18.87
CA SER A 80 11.66 -2.08 -19.98
C SER A 80 13.18 -2.09 -19.77
N VAL A 81 13.70 -1.31 -18.82
CA VAL A 81 15.16 -1.09 -18.62
C VAL A 81 15.60 -1.36 -17.17
N ILE A 82 14.71 -1.26 -16.17
CA ILE A 82 15.07 -1.18 -14.75
C ILE A 82 14.18 -2.08 -13.90
N SER A 83 14.81 -3.03 -13.18
CA SER A 83 14.22 -3.67 -12.01
C SER A 83 14.62 -2.92 -10.74
N LEU A 84 13.66 -2.35 -9.99
CA LEU A 84 13.96 -1.67 -8.73
C LEU A 84 14.68 -2.61 -7.74
N SER A 85 15.80 -2.16 -7.17
CA SER A 85 16.51 -2.94 -6.16
C SER A 85 15.69 -3.06 -4.88
N LEU A 86 15.75 -4.22 -4.21
CA LEU A 86 15.03 -4.45 -2.96
C LEU A 86 15.44 -3.44 -1.87
N GLY A 87 16.71 -3.04 -1.84
CA GLY A 87 17.22 -2.04 -0.90
C GLY A 87 16.47 -0.72 -1.02
N LEU A 88 16.34 -0.19 -2.23
CA LEU A 88 15.63 1.06 -2.48
C LEU A 88 14.15 0.96 -2.06
N ARG A 89 13.50 -0.16 -2.38
CA ARG A 89 12.12 -0.43 -2.00
C ARG A 89 11.93 -0.47 -0.47
N LEU A 90 12.83 -1.14 0.24
CA LEU A 90 12.77 -1.24 1.70
C LEU A 90 13.09 0.10 2.37
N THR A 91 14.02 0.88 1.83
CA THR A 91 14.30 2.24 2.33
C THR A 91 13.06 3.12 2.19
N PHE A 92 12.41 3.12 1.02
CA PHE A 92 11.16 3.86 0.84
C PHE A 92 10.05 3.33 1.76
N GLN A 93 9.93 2.02 1.93
CA GLN A 93 8.92 1.43 2.83
C GLN A 93 9.10 1.87 4.28
N ILE A 94 10.33 1.85 4.79
CA ILE A 94 10.66 2.29 6.16
C ILE A 94 10.40 3.79 6.30
N LEU A 95 10.84 4.59 5.33
CA LEU A 95 10.60 6.04 5.31
C LEU A 95 9.11 6.36 5.32
N THR A 96 8.31 5.69 4.48
CA THR A 96 6.85 5.84 4.44
C THR A 96 6.22 5.45 5.78
N ALA A 97 6.66 4.34 6.40
CA ALA A 97 6.11 3.91 7.68
C ALA A 97 6.41 4.91 8.82
N LEU A 98 7.62 5.49 8.84
CA LEU A 98 7.98 6.53 9.79
C LEU A 98 7.16 7.82 9.57
N PHE A 99 6.94 8.19 8.31
CA PHE A 99 6.07 9.31 7.95
C PHE A 99 4.60 9.08 8.36
N MET A 100 4.07 7.86 8.18
CA MET A 100 2.71 7.49 8.63
C MET A 100 2.58 7.63 10.15
N PHE A 101 3.57 7.15 10.89
CA PHE A 101 3.62 7.27 12.34
C PHE A 101 3.65 8.75 12.77
N ALA A 102 4.52 9.57 12.16
CA ALA A 102 4.59 11.00 12.44
C ALA A 102 3.26 11.72 12.12
N THR A 103 2.60 11.35 11.03
CA THR A 103 1.30 11.92 10.63
C THR A 103 0.20 11.57 11.63
N ALA A 104 0.17 10.33 12.13
CA ALA A 104 -0.78 9.91 13.16
C ALA A 104 -0.57 10.66 14.47
N MET A 105 0.69 10.88 14.87
CA MET A 105 1.04 11.64 16.09
C MET A 105 0.72 13.13 15.97
N ASN A 106 0.84 13.70 14.77
CA ASN A 106 0.32 15.05 14.46
C ASN A 106 -1.21 15.08 14.62
N LEU A 107 -1.91 14.10 14.06
CA LEU A 107 -3.38 14.04 14.08
C LEU A 107 -3.94 13.89 15.51
N LEU A 108 -3.19 13.23 16.41
CA LEU A 108 -3.46 13.15 17.84
C LEU A 108 -3.02 14.39 18.65
N ASN A 109 -2.37 15.38 18.01
CA ASN A 109 -1.77 16.55 18.66
C ASN A 109 -0.87 16.21 19.87
N VAL A 110 -0.10 15.11 19.79
CA VAL A 110 0.72 14.62 20.93
C VAL A 110 1.89 15.56 21.23
N HIS A 111 2.58 16.04 20.19
CA HIS A 111 3.71 16.96 20.35
C HIS A 111 3.83 17.93 19.16
N PRO A 112 4.19 19.21 19.37
CA PRO A 112 4.31 20.22 18.31
C PRO A 112 5.31 19.87 17.20
N ILE A 113 6.30 19.01 17.50
CA ILE A 113 7.33 18.61 16.52
C ILE A 113 6.74 17.86 15.31
N PHE A 114 5.66 17.09 15.51
CA PHE A 114 5.01 16.34 14.44
C PHE A 114 4.26 17.24 13.45
N ARG A 115 3.95 18.48 13.85
CA ARG A 115 3.35 19.49 12.98
C ARG A 115 4.29 19.93 11.85
N TYR A 116 5.60 19.83 12.05
CA TYR A 116 6.61 20.16 11.04
C TYR A 116 6.92 19.00 10.09
N ILE A 117 6.69 17.75 10.54
CA ILE A 117 6.98 16.53 9.77
C ILE A 117 5.84 16.20 8.81
N ALA A 118 4.58 16.47 9.18
CA ALA A 118 3.48 16.38 8.23
C ALA A 118 3.58 17.57 7.26
N PHE A 119 3.82 17.27 5.98
CA PHE A 119 4.12 18.22 4.92
C PHE A 119 3.17 19.43 4.93
N GLN A 120 3.62 20.54 5.52
CA GLN A 120 2.99 21.83 5.33
C GLN A 120 3.51 22.42 4.02
N PRO A 121 2.66 22.94 3.13
CA PRO A 121 3.13 23.51 1.86
C PRO A 121 4.17 24.59 2.15
N PRO A 122 5.32 24.61 1.45
CA PRO A 122 6.42 25.51 1.77
C PRO A 122 5.96 26.97 1.68
N LYS A 123 6.55 27.85 2.50
CA LYS A 123 6.16 29.28 2.62
C LYS A 123 6.13 30.01 1.26
N PHE A 124 6.94 29.57 0.30
CA PHE A 124 6.93 30.08 -1.07
C PHE A 124 5.62 29.75 -1.82
N LEU A 125 5.16 28.49 -1.76
CA LEU A 125 3.87 28.09 -2.33
C LEU A 125 2.71 28.77 -1.60
N GLN A 126 2.78 28.88 -0.27
CA GLN A 126 1.75 29.60 0.50
C GLN A 126 1.65 31.08 0.11
N ARG A 127 2.80 31.73 -0.20
CA ARG A 127 2.86 33.14 -0.62
C ARG A 127 2.27 33.36 -2.01
N ILE A 128 2.46 32.42 -2.94
CA ILE A 128 1.84 32.45 -4.29
C ILE A 128 0.30 32.35 -4.20
N VAL A 129 -0.21 31.55 -3.26
CA VAL A 129 -1.65 31.33 -3.06
C VAL A 129 -2.31 32.47 -2.28
N ARG A 130 -1.53 33.23 -1.51
CA ARG A 130 -2.05 34.32 -0.66
C ARG A 130 -2.70 35.46 -1.48
N ASN A 131 -2.36 35.59 -2.77
CA ASN A 131 -2.89 36.64 -3.63
C ASN A 131 -4.21 36.30 -4.35
N SER A 132 -4.81 35.12 -4.13
CA SER A 132 -6.08 34.77 -4.77
C SER A 132 -7.06 34.10 -3.80
N SER A 133 -8.00 34.88 -3.27
CA SER A 133 -9.01 34.45 -2.28
C SER A 133 -9.95 33.35 -2.78
N LYS A 134 -10.18 33.22 -4.10
CA LYS A 134 -10.96 32.11 -4.69
C LYS A 134 -10.15 30.82 -4.89
N SER A 135 -8.81 30.90 -4.92
CA SER A 135 -7.94 29.74 -5.18
C SER A 135 -7.63 28.90 -3.93
N LYS A 136 -7.79 29.46 -2.71
CA LYS A 136 -7.49 28.77 -1.45
C LYS A 136 -8.36 27.52 -1.22
N ALA A 137 -9.63 27.56 -1.61
CA ALA A 137 -10.56 26.44 -1.50
C ALA A 137 -10.24 25.28 -2.47
N LEU A 138 -9.56 25.59 -3.58
CA LEU A 138 -9.27 24.64 -4.66
C LEU A 138 -7.85 24.07 -4.60
N PHE A 139 -6.91 24.89 -4.15
CA PHE A 139 -5.49 24.59 -4.27
C PHE A 139 -5.00 23.56 -3.25
N ALA A 140 -5.44 23.66 -1.99
CA ALA A 140 -5.00 22.73 -0.94
C ALA A 140 -5.41 21.27 -1.22
N PRO A 141 -6.66 20.96 -1.62
CA PRO A 141 -7.06 19.61 -1.99
C PRO A 141 -6.33 19.10 -3.24
N SER A 142 -6.11 19.96 -4.24
CA SER A 142 -5.40 19.60 -5.47
C SER A 142 -3.93 19.26 -5.21
N ILE A 143 -3.20 20.08 -4.44
CA ILE A 143 -1.82 19.76 -4.02
C ILE A 143 -1.78 18.48 -3.24
N LEU A 144 -2.70 18.29 -2.29
CA LEU A 144 -2.71 17.09 -1.50
C LEU A 144 -2.92 15.86 -2.39
N GLY A 145 -3.78 15.98 -3.41
CA GLY A 145 -3.96 14.99 -4.48
C GLY A 145 -2.66 14.72 -5.25
N LEU A 146 -1.91 15.75 -5.65
CA LEU A 146 -0.60 15.59 -6.29
C LEU A 146 0.43 14.91 -5.37
N MET A 147 0.43 15.26 -4.08
CA MET A 147 1.33 14.72 -3.07
C MET A 147 1.05 13.27 -2.70
N THR A 148 -0.10 12.71 -3.11
CA THR A 148 -0.40 11.29 -2.82
C THR A 148 0.61 10.32 -3.43
N ILE A 149 1.35 10.73 -4.46
CA ILE A 149 2.48 9.99 -5.02
C ILE A 149 3.61 9.73 -4.00
N PHE A 150 3.83 10.64 -3.07
CA PHE A 150 4.84 10.51 -2.02
C PHE A 150 4.31 9.79 -0.78
N ILE A 151 3.01 9.48 -0.76
CA ILE A 151 2.34 8.76 0.33
C ILE A 151 1.69 7.48 -0.25
N PRO A 152 2.48 6.57 -0.87
CA PRO A 152 1.92 5.37 -1.47
C PRO A 152 1.41 4.42 -0.38
N CYS A 153 0.19 3.90 -0.54
CA CYS A 153 -0.29 2.79 0.27
C CYS A 153 0.32 1.47 -0.27
N GLY A 154 0.47 0.43 0.56
CA GLY A 154 1.17 -0.80 0.13
C GLY A 154 0.57 -1.43 -1.14
N ILE A 155 -0.75 -1.33 -1.34
CA ILE A 155 -1.42 -1.76 -2.57
C ILE A 155 -1.04 -0.89 -3.76
N THR A 156 -0.88 0.43 -3.58
CA THR A 156 -0.38 1.32 -4.64
C THR A 156 1.02 0.91 -5.07
N GLN A 157 1.91 0.59 -4.12
CA GLN A 157 3.26 0.10 -4.45
C GLN A 157 3.23 -1.23 -5.23
N ALA A 158 2.32 -2.14 -4.88
CA ALA A 158 2.15 -3.39 -5.64
C ALA A 158 1.70 -3.13 -7.08
N MET A 159 0.78 -2.17 -7.27
CA MET A 159 0.32 -1.77 -8.59
C MET A 159 1.41 -1.01 -9.37
N GLU A 160 2.25 -0.22 -8.69
CA GLU A 160 3.41 0.45 -9.30
C GLU A 160 4.41 -0.58 -9.81
N VAL A 161 4.69 -1.63 -9.02
CA VAL A 161 5.52 -2.75 -9.45
C VAL A 161 4.88 -3.50 -10.62
N LEU A 162 3.56 -3.72 -10.59
CA LEU A 162 2.84 -4.30 -11.71
C LEU A 162 2.95 -3.43 -12.97
N ALA A 163 2.88 -2.10 -12.83
CA ALA A 163 3.07 -1.15 -13.92
C ALA A 163 4.49 -1.22 -14.50
N ILE A 164 5.52 -1.29 -13.66
CA ILE A 164 6.90 -1.55 -14.09
C ILE A 164 6.98 -2.87 -14.87
N ASN A 165 6.46 -3.96 -14.30
CA ASN A 165 6.53 -5.28 -14.94
C ASN A 165 5.73 -5.38 -16.24
N SER A 166 4.81 -4.45 -16.49
CA SER A 166 4.09 -4.39 -17.77
C SER A 166 4.99 -4.01 -18.95
N GLY A 167 6.18 -3.43 -18.68
CA GLY A 167 7.22 -3.11 -19.66
C GLY A 167 6.79 -2.14 -20.76
N SER A 168 5.60 -1.55 -20.67
CA SER A 168 5.04 -0.65 -21.67
C SER A 168 4.43 0.59 -21.00
N PRO A 169 4.73 1.80 -21.50
CA PRO A 169 4.25 3.04 -20.90
C PRO A 169 2.71 3.11 -20.83
N ILE A 170 2.04 2.71 -21.92
CA ILE A 170 0.58 2.74 -22.01
C ILE A 170 -0.05 1.76 -21.01
N SER A 171 0.49 0.55 -20.86
CA SER A 171 -0.04 -0.43 -19.91
C SER A 171 0.15 0.03 -18.47
N GLY A 172 1.32 0.57 -18.13
CA GLY A 172 1.59 1.14 -16.81
C GLY A 172 0.64 2.29 -16.46
N ALA A 173 0.36 3.18 -17.41
CA ALA A 173 -0.61 4.27 -17.26
C ALA A 173 -2.03 3.73 -17.01
N LEU A 174 -2.47 2.75 -17.81
CA LEU A 174 -3.81 2.15 -17.66
C LEU A 174 -3.98 1.40 -16.34
N ILE A 175 -2.94 0.70 -15.85
CA ILE A 175 -2.95 0.04 -14.55
C ILE A 175 -3.21 1.06 -13.43
N MET A 176 -2.42 2.15 -13.39
CA MET A 176 -2.58 3.20 -12.39
C MET A 176 -3.91 3.93 -12.51
N PHE A 177 -4.33 4.24 -13.72
CA PHE A 177 -5.59 4.91 -13.99
C PHE A 177 -6.79 4.10 -13.50
N SER A 178 -6.89 2.82 -13.89
CA SER A 178 -7.96 1.93 -13.46
C SER A 178 -7.94 1.70 -11.95
N PHE A 179 -6.76 1.57 -11.34
CA PHE A 179 -6.61 1.45 -9.89
C PHE A 179 -7.14 2.70 -9.16
N VAL A 180 -6.71 3.89 -9.56
CA VAL A 180 -7.13 5.14 -8.90
C VAL A 180 -8.60 5.43 -9.13
N LEU A 181 -9.13 5.17 -10.32
CA LEU A 181 -10.58 5.19 -10.57
C LEU A 181 -11.32 4.26 -9.62
N GLY A 182 -10.80 3.05 -9.38
CA GLY A 182 -11.35 2.12 -8.40
C GLY A 182 -11.38 2.70 -6.98
N THR A 183 -10.35 3.43 -6.56
CA THR A 183 -10.32 4.06 -5.22
C THR A 183 -11.26 5.26 -5.10
N SER A 184 -11.68 5.87 -6.21
CA SER A 184 -12.40 7.15 -6.23
C SER A 184 -13.77 7.14 -5.54
N PRO A 185 -14.64 6.12 -5.71
CA PRO A 185 -15.92 6.05 -5.01
C PRO A 185 -15.78 6.12 -3.49
N LEU A 186 -14.80 5.41 -2.94
CA LEU A 186 -14.53 5.34 -1.50
C LEU A 186 -14.07 6.70 -0.93
N PHE A 187 -13.17 7.40 -1.63
CA PHE A 187 -12.75 8.76 -1.28
C PHE A 187 -13.87 9.79 -1.47
N GLY A 188 -14.71 9.62 -2.48
CA GLY A 188 -15.90 10.43 -2.69
C GLY A 188 -16.88 10.32 -1.52
N ILE A 189 -17.19 9.09 -1.10
CA ILE A 189 -18.06 8.82 0.05
C ILE A 189 -17.47 9.43 1.33
N LEU A 190 -16.18 9.20 1.61
CA LEU A 190 -15.54 9.76 2.81
C LEU A 190 -15.51 11.28 2.79
N GLY A 191 -15.18 11.89 1.65
CA GLY A 191 -15.15 13.35 1.50
C GLY A 191 -16.53 13.95 1.76
N PHE A 192 -17.58 13.40 1.15
CA PHE A 192 -18.96 13.85 1.35
C PHE A 192 -19.47 13.59 2.77
N ALA A 193 -19.11 12.44 3.37
CA ALA A 193 -19.44 12.18 4.77
C ALA A 193 -18.78 13.23 5.68
N THR A 194 -17.54 13.61 5.40
CA THR A 194 -16.79 14.62 6.17
C THR A 194 -17.46 15.99 6.12
N THR A 195 -18.03 16.40 4.98
CA THR A 195 -18.74 17.70 4.89
C THR A 195 -20.00 17.72 5.75
N LYS A 196 -20.66 16.58 5.95
CA LYS A 196 -21.87 16.44 6.78
C LYS A 196 -21.62 16.06 8.23
N LEU A 197 -20.38 15.73 8.61
CA LEU A 197 -20.05 15.26 9.95
C LEU A 197 -20.10 16.40 10.98
N SER A 198 -20.68 16.12 12.15
CA SER A 198 -20.64 17.04 13.29
C SER A 198 -19.25 17.04 13.95
N GLU A 199 -18.88 18.16 14.59
CA GLU A 199 -17.55 18.33 15.23
C GLU A 199 -17.24 17.22 16.25
N GLY A 200 -18.26 16.70 16.95
CA GLY A 200 -18.10 15.60 17.91
C GLY A 200 -17.80 14.24 17.26
N TRP A 201 -18.40 13.96 16.10
CA TRP A 201 -18.11 12.75 15.32
C TRP A 201 -16.75 12.84 14.64
N TYR A 202 -16.37 14.02 14.15
CA TYR A 202 -15.04 14.26 13.57
C TYR A 202 -13.94 13.94 14.58
N LYS A 203 -14.02 14.43 15.83
CA LYS A 203 -13.01 14.11 16.87
C LYS A 203 -12.86 12.60 17.12
N LYS A 204 -13.97 11.85 17.13
CA LYS A 204 -13.95 10.39 17.31
C LYS A 204 -13.36 9.68 16.08
N PHE A 205 -13.77 10.10 14.88
CA PHE A 205 -13.25 9.57 13.62
C PHE A 205 -11.74 9.81 13.50
N THR A 206 -11.27 11.01 13.82
CA THR A 206 -9.85 11.39 13.78
C THR A 206 -9.00 10.56 14.74
N LYS A 207 -9.50 10.26 15.94
CA LYS A 207 -8.84 9.32 16.88
C LYS A 207 -8.78 7.90 16.32
N PHE A 208 -9.87 7.41 15.74
CA PHE A 208 -9.92 6.09 15.11
C PHE A 208 -8.96 5.99 13.91
N ALA A 209 -8.98 6.98 13.01
CA ALA A 209 -8.08 7.06 11.87
C ALA A 209 -6.61 7.10 12.31
N SER A 210 -6.28 7.87 13.35
CA SER A 210 -4.93 7.90 13.92
C SER A 210 -4.50 6.55 14.50
N ALA A 211 -5.39 5.85 15.21
CA ALA A 211 -5.10 4.52 15.73
C ALA A 211 -4.88 3.50 14.59
N ALA A 212 -5.72 3.52 13.57
CA ALA A 212 -5.56 2.69 12.38
C ALA A 212 -4.23 2.98 11.64
N LEU A 213 -3.86 4.26 11.51
CA LEU A 213 -2.58 4.70 10.94
C LEU A 213 -1.38 4.16 11.72
N ILE A 214 -1.42 4.22 13.06
CA ILE A 214 -0.36 3.69 13.91
C ILE A 214 -0.23 2.17 13.74
N ILE A 215 -1.35 1.45 13.76
CA ILE A 215 -1.38 -0.01 13.55
C ILE A 215 -0.77 -0.36 12.19
N MET A 216 -1.16 0.36 11.14
CA MET A 216 -0.62 0.17 9.79
C MET A 216 0.86 0.52 9.69
N ALA A 217 1.33 1.57 10.38
CA ALA A 217 2.75 1.94 10.42
C ALA A 217 3.59 0.85 11.09
N ILE A 218 3.14 0.35 12.24
CA ILE A 218 3.78 -0.78 12.94
C ILE A 218 3.81 -2.02 12.05
N TYR A 219 2.70 -2.34 11.38
CA TYR A 219 2.63 -3.47 10.46
C TYR A 219 3.58 -3.31 9.27
N SER A 220 3.69 -2.10 8.72
CA SER A 220 4.59 -1.77 7.61
C SER A 220 6.07 -1.92 8.01
N ILE A 221 6.45 -1.44 9.20
CA ILE A 221 7.80 -1.61 9.77
C ILE A 221 8.09 -3.10 9.96
N ASN A 222 7.18 -3.84 10.59
CA ASN A 222 7.34 -5.28 10.81
C ASN A 222 7.49 -6.05 9.49
N SER A 223 6.73 -5.66 8.47
CA SER A 223 6.79 -6.27 7.14
C SER A 223 8.14 -6.00 6.46
N ALA A 224 8.68 -4.78 6.57
CA ALA A 224 10.02 -4.48 6.08
C ALA A 224 11.11 -5.28 6.82
N LEU A 225 11.01 -5.39 8.14
CA LEU A 225 11.94 -6.17 8.98
C LEU A 225 11.90 -7.67 8.68
N LEU A 226 10.72 -8.22 8.42
CA LEU A 226 10.52 -9.62 8.01
C LEU A 226 11.18 -9.89 6.65
N VAL A 227 11.00 -9.00 5.68
CA VAL A 227 11.62 -9.14 4.35
C VAL A 227 13.15 -9.10 4.43
N ILE A 228 13.71 -8.35 5.37
CA ILE A 228 15.18 -8.29 5.60
C ILE A 228 15.68 -9.53 6.38
N ASN A 229 14.78 -10.35 6.92
CA ASN A 229 15.09 -11.43 7.86
C ASN A 229 15.84 -10.93 9.11
N SER A 230 15.45 -9.75 9.60
CA SER A 230 16.05 -9.15 10.79
C SER A 230 15.68 -9.94 12.05
N PRO A 231 16.63 -10.20 12.98
CA PRO A 231 16.35 -10.89 14.24
C PRO A 231 15.39 -10.12 15.16
N ILE A 232 15.14 -8.83 14.89
CA ILE A 232 14.28 -7.94 15.67
C ILE A 232 12.89 -7.83 15.02
N THR A 233 12.19 -8.95 14.85
CA THR A 233 10.80 -8.96 14.34
C THR A 233 9.80 -9.05 15.47
N LEU A 234 8.70 -8.28 15.41
CA LEU A 234 7.67 -8.24 16.46
C LEU A 234 7.10 -9.63 16.79
N ASN A 235 7.12 -10.55 15.82
CA ASN A 235 6.68 -11.94 16.00
C ASN A 235 7.54 -12.75 16.98
N ARG A 236 8.83 -12.43 17.15
CA ARG A 236 9.69 -13.10 18.15
C ARG A 236 9.58 -12.47 19.53
N ILE A 237 9.16 -11.19 19.61
CA ILE A 237 9.05 -10.43 20.86
C ILE A 237 7.66 -10.62 21.52
N PHE A 238 6.58 -10.73 20.73
CA PHE A 238 5.19 -10.88 21.22
C PHE A 238 4.59 -12.27 20.98
N SER A 239 5.40 -13.31 21.11
CA SER A 239 5.03 -14.73 20.89
C SER A 239 3.74 -15.21 21.60
N PRO A 240 3.24 -14.64 22.73
CA PRO A 240 1.98 -15.10 23.29
C PRO A 240 0.73 -14.47 22.64
N ILE A 241 0.83 -13.27 22.05
CA ILE A 241 -0.33 -12.49 21.59
C ILE A 241 -0.49 -12.57 20.06
N ALA A 242 0.61 -12.73 19.31
CA ALA A 242 0.59 -12.92 17.87
C ALA A 242 -0.17 -14.20 17.44
N ASN A 243 -0.26 -15.22 18.31
CA ASN A 243 -1.04 -16.43 18.07
C ASN A 243 -2.56 -16.20 18.02
N ILE A 244 -3.06 -15.04 18.47
CA ILE A 244 -4.49 -14.71 18.40
C ILE A 244 -4.84 -14.03 17.06
N PHE A 245 -3.90 -13.29 16.47
CA PHE A 245 -4.12 -12.53 15.22
C PHE A 245 -3.46 -13.15 13.98
N SER A 246 -2.53 -14.10 14.14
CA SER A 246 -1.76 -14.70 13.04
C SER A 246 -2.17 -16.14 12.72
N ASN A 247 -3.22 -16.67 13.35
CA ASN A 247 -3.66 -18.05 13.22
C ASN A 247 -4.90 -18.20 12.34
N LYS A 248 -4.87 -17.55 11.18
CA LYS A 248 -5.75 -17.93 10.08
C LYS A 248 -4.87 -18.47 8.97
N ASP A 249 -4.99 -19.79 8.80
CA ASP A 249 -4.65 -20.54 7.58
C ASP A 249 -3.19 -20.94 7.39
N ILE A 250 -2.46 -21.49 8.37
CA ILE A 250 -1.35 -22.39 8.01
C ILE A 250 -1.96 -23.79 7.80
N SER A 251 -2.10 -24.21 6.55
CA SER A 251 -2.58 -25.55 6.22
C SER A 251 -1.57 -26.62 6.66
N ASN A 252 -2.02 -27.88 6.76
CA ASN A 252 -1.12 -29.01 7.00
C ASN A 252 0.07 -28.97 6.02
N PRO A 253 1.29 -29.33 6.48
CA PRO A 253 2.48 -29.32 5.65
C PRO A 253 2.27 -30.20 4.42
N THR A 254 2.48 -29.62 3.23
CA THR A 254 2.51 -30.36 1.97
C THR A 254 3.94 -30.83 1.73
N ASP A 255 4.15 -32.15 1.75
CA ASP A 255 5.46 -32.72 1.47
C ASP A 255 5.81 -32.54 -0.03
N SER A 256 7.08 -32.26 -0.33
CA SER A 256 7.57 -32.17 -1.71
C SER A 256 7.46 -33.50 -2.45
N VAL A 257 7.15 -33.47 -3.74
CA VAL A 257 7.15 -34.66 -4.59
C VAL A 257 8.58 -34.91 -5.08
N ILE A 258 9.18 -36.03 -4.69
CA ILE A 258 10.50 -36.43 -5.19
C ILE A 258 10.32 -37.10 -6.55
N LYS A 259 10.94 -36.55 -7.60
CA LYS A 259 11.04 -37.16 -8.92
C LYS A 259 12.51 -37.23 -9.34
N GLY A 260 13.07 -38.44 -9.37
CA GLY A 260 14.51 -38.65 -9.56
C GLY A 260 15.31 -38.11 -8.36
N ASP A 261 16.38 -37.36 -8.63
CA ASP A 261 17.27 -36.78 -7.60
C ASP A 261 16.84 -35.37 -7.14
N VAL A 262 15.66 -34.90 -7.54
CA VAL A 262 15.17 -33.54 -7.26
C VAL A 262 13.81 -33.59 -6.58
N GLN A 263 13.62 -32.73 -5.59
CA GLN A 263 12.33 -32.52 -4.90
C GLN A 263 11.61 -31.33 -5.52
N GLN A 264 10.49 -31.63 -6.17
CA GLN A 264 9.67 -30.63 -6.86
C GLN A 264 8.62 -30.08 -5.91
N VAL A 265 8.55 -28.75 -5.88
CA VAL A 265 7.55 -28.00 -5.12
C VAL A 265 6.88 -27.02 -6.06
N THR A 266 5.55 -27.06 -6.15
CA THR A 266 4.79 -26.06 -6.89
C THR A 266 3.97 -25.22 -5.93
N ILE A 267 4.12 -23.89 -6.00
CA ILE A 267 3.31 -22.92 -5.27
C ILE A 267 2.44 -22.17 -6.28
N GLU A 268 1.13 -22.32 -6.13
CA GLU A 268 0.13 -21.48 -6.76
C GLU A 268 0.05 -20.13 -6.03
N VAL A 269 0.41 -19.08 -6.75
CA VAL A 269 0.23 -17.70 -6.32
C VAL A 269 -1.22 -17.34 -6.58
N GLN A 270 -1.95 -16.94 -5.53
CA GLN A 270 -3.34 -16.52 -5.60
C GLN A 270 -3.47 -15.04 -5.19
N ASN A 271 -4.62 -14.42 -5.47
CA ASN A 271 -4.84 -13.02 -5.10
C ASN A 271 -4.76 -12.79 -3.58
N THR A 272 -5.04 -13.81 -2.78
CA THR A 272 -5.18 -13.72 -1.33
C THR A 272 -4.21 -14.61 -0.53
N SER A 273 -3.37 -15.41 -1.19
CA SER A 273 -2.51 -16.40 -0.51
C SER A 273 -1.44 -16.99 -1.43
N TYR A 274 -0.54 -17.78 -0.85
CA TYR A 274 0.28 -18.77 -1.54
C TYR A 274 -0.28 -20.16 -1.22
N ASN A 275 -0.42 -21.04 -2.20
CA ASN A 275 -0.95 -22.38 -1.98
C ASN A 275 -0.03 -23.44 -2.61
N PRO A 276 0.50 -24.40 -1.85
CA PRO A 276 0.48 -24.48 -0.39
C PRO A 276 1.30 -23.35 0.24
N ASN A 277 0.93 -22.91 1.45
CA ASN A 277 1.72 -21.97 2.24
C ASN A 277 2.60 -22.65 3.30
N TYR A 278 2.53 -23.98 3.42
CA TYR A 278 3.47 -24.77 4.20
C TYR A 278 3.97 -25.91 3.32
N ILE A 279 5.25 -25.88 3.00
CA ILE A 279 5.94 -26.94 2.26
C ILE A 279 7.01 -27.60 3.15
N ARG A 280 7.20 -28.90 2.99
CA ARG A 280 8.28 -29.64 3.65
C ARG A 280 9.22 -30.25 2.61
N VAL A 281 10.51 -30.05 2.81
CA VAL A 281 11.59 -30.52 1.93
C VAL A 281 12.69 -31.19 2.76
N LYS A 282 13.46 -32.09 2.15
CA LYS A 282 14.59 -32.76 2.81
C LYS A 282 15.90 -32.01 2.65
N LYS A 283 16.74 -32.04 3.67
CA LYS A 283 18.09 -31.49 3.66
C LYS A 283 18.96 -32.22 2.63
N GLY A 284 19.79 -31.46 1.91
CA GLY A 284 20.80 -32.01 1.00
C GLY A 284 20.30 -32.47 -0.37
N ILE A 285 18.98 -32.53 -0.59
CA ILE A 285 18.40 -32.85 -1.91
C ILE A 285 18.08 -31.55 -2.66
N PRO A 286 18.47 -31.38 -3.94
CA PRO A 286 18.08 -30.21 -4.74
C PRO A 286 16.57 -30.00 -4.79
N VAL A 287 16.11 -28.77 -4.55
CA VAL A 287 14.72 -28.34 -4.65
C VAL A 287 14.51 -27.60 -5.97
N GLU A 288 13.49 -27.99 -6.71
CA GLU A 288 12.96 -27.27 -7.86
C GLU A 288 11.63 -26.62 -7.45
N LEU A 289 11.69 -25.33 -7.14
CA LEU A 289 10.55 -24.52 -6.73
C LEU A 289 9.91 -23.84 -7.94
N THR A 290 8.72 -24.28 -8.31
CA THR A 290 7.91 -23.68 -9.37
C THR A 290 6.83 -22.78 -8.78
N LEU A 291 6.86 -21.50 -9.15
CA LEU A 291 5.81 -20.53 -8.84
C LEU A 291 4.89 -20.40 -10.03
N LYS A 292 3.59 -20.56 -9.81
CA LYS A 292 2.58 -20.46 -10.87
C LYS A 292 1.55 -19.40 -10.50
N SER A 293 1.30 -18.46 -11.39
CA SER A 293 0.25 -17.45 -11.25
C SER A 293 -0.74 -17.61 -12.40
N ASN A 294 -2.02 -17.40 -12.11
CA ASN A 294 -3.07 -17.38 -13.12
C ASN A 294 -4.14 -16.36 -12.75
N GLY A 295 -4.22 -15.25 -13.49
CA GLY A 295 -5.19 -14.18 -13.22
C GLY A 295 -4.98 -13.47 -11.88
N VAL A 296 -3.75 -13.32 -11.42
CA VAL A 296 -3.42 -12.67 -10.15
C VAL A 296 -3.13 -11.19 -10.39
N TYR A 297 -3.69 -10.32 -9.54
CA TYR A 297 -3.56 -8.86 -9.56
C TYR A 297 -3.41 -8.32 -8.13
N SER A 298 -2.62 -8.99 -7.31
CA SER A 298 -2.35 -8.58 -5.93
C SER A 298 -0.85 -8.52 -5.67
N CYS A 299 -0.46 -8.06 -4.48
CA CYS A 299 0.94 -8.05 -4.06
C CYS A 299 1.59 -9.45 -4.06
N ALA A 300 0.79 -10.53 -4.07
CA ALA A 300 1.28 -11.90 -4.11
C ALA A 300 2.16 -12.21 -5.34
N LEU A 301 1.98 -11.46 -6.44
CA LEU A 301 2.82 -11.56 -7.64
C LEU A 301 4.30 -11.28 -7.37
N SER A 302 4.61 -10.45 -6.37
CA SER A 302 6.00 -10.30 -5.94
C SER A 302 6.30 -11.40 -4.95
N PHE A 303 7.26 -12.27 -5.24
CA PHE A 303 7.69 -13.35 -4.36
C PHE A 303 9.12 -13.09 -3.86
N VAL A 304 9.27 -13.14 -2.55
CA VAL A 304 10.55 -12.90 -1.86
C VAL A 304 10.85 -14.07 -0.94
N PHE A 305 11.98 -14.73 -1.21
CA PHE A 305 12.53 -15.80 -0.39
C PHE A 305 14.01 -15.53 -0.13
N GLN A 306 14.27 -14.78 0.94
CA GLN A 306 15.55 -14.15 1.25
C GLN A 306 16.68 -15.17 1.42
N GLU A 307 16.44 -16.25 2.19
CA GLU A 307 17.45 -17.22 2.58
C GLU A 307 18.03 -18.02 1.41
N TYR A 308 17.29 -18.10 0.31
CA TYR A 308 17.73 -18.75 -0.93
C TYR A 308 17.99 -17.73 -2.05
N GLY A 309 18.01 -16.42 -1.74
CA GLY A 309 18.30 -15.36 -2.68
C GLY A 309 17.26 -15.15 -3.77
N ILE A 310 16.07 -15.77 -3.67
CA ILE A 310 15.04 -15.69 -4.70
C ILE A 310 14.22 -14.42 -4.50
N ARG A 311 14.24 -13.55 -5.50
CA ARG A 311 13.46 -12.32 -5.54
C ARG A 311 12.93 -12.15 -6.94
N THR A 312 11.62 -12.31 -7.10
CA THR A 312 11.01 -12.27 -8.42
C THR A 312 9.65 -11.59 -8.34
N ALA A 313 9.22 -11.05 -9.47
CA ALA A 313 7.84 -10.70 -9.68
C ALA A 313 7.29 -11.52 -10.85
N LEU A 314 6.15 -12.16 -10.65
CA LEU A 314 5.42 -12.88 -11.68
C LEU A 314 4.54 -11.90 -12.46
N GLN A 315 4.30 -12.19 -13.73
CA GLN A 315 3.19 -11.57 -14.46
C GLN A 315 1.85 -12.12 -13.96
N SER A 316 0.72 -11.54 -14.38
CA SER A 316 -0.61 -11.98 -13.92
C SER A 316 -0.89 -13.46 -14.21
N THR A 317 -0.32 -13.98 -15.30
CA THR A 317 -0.33 -15.39 -15.67
C THR A 317 1.08 -15.76 -16.11
N ASP A 318 1.80 -16.48 -15.27
CA ASP A 318 3.24 -16.72 -15.41
C ASP A 318 3.65 -18.00 -14.66
N VAL A 319 4.75 -18.61 -15.10
CA VAL A 319 5.37 -19.78 -14.47
C VAL A 319 6.87 -19.51 -14.37
N LYS A 320 7.41 -19.51 -13.14
CA LYS A 320 8.85 -19.33 -12.90
C LYS A 320 9.38 -20.42 -11.99
N THR A 321 10.50 -21.01 -12.37
CA THR A 321 11.13 -22.12 -11.65
C THR A 321 12.50 -21.71 -11.12
N PHE A 322 12.79 -22.09 -9.88
CA PHE A 322 14.04 -21.78 -9.17
C PHE A 322 14.63 -23.05 -8.57
N ASN A 323 15.95 -23.19 -8.70
CA ASN A 323 16.67 -24.36 -8.19
C ASN A 323 17.61 -23.95 -7.07
N PHE A 324 17.55 -24.66 -5.94
CA PHE A 324 18.45 -24.44 -4.80
C PHE A 324 18.56 -25.70 -3.95
N THR A 325 19.60 -25.79 -3.11
CA THR A 325 19.80 -26.94 -2.22
C THR A 325 19.81 -26.50 -0.76
N PRO A 326 18.85 -26.95 0.07
CA PRO A 326 18.82 -26.63 1.50
C PRO A 326 19.93 -27.36 2.26
N VAL A 327 20.83 -26.60 2.89
CA VAL A 327 21.99 -27.15 3.64
C VAL A 327 21.69 -27.34 5.13
N ASN A 328 20.83 -26.48 5.69
CA ASN A 328 20.52 -26.46 7.12
C ASN A 328 19.05 -26.81 7.34
N THR A 329 18.78 -27.59 8.40
CA THR A 329 17.41 -27.87 8.85
C THR A 329 16.82 -26.64 9.51
N GLY A 330 15.51 -26.44 9.38
CA GLY A 330 14.83 -25.32 10.01
C GLY A 330 13.64 -24.83 9.20
N LYS A 331 12.95 -23.81 9.73
CA LYS A 331 11.81 -23.17 9.07
C LYS A 331 12.27 -21.87 8.43
N TYR A 332 12.10 -21.78 7.12
CA TYR A 332 12.45 -20.64 6.30
C TYR A 332 11.17 -19.99 5.77
N GLN A 333 11.07 -18.67 5.86
CA GLN A 333 9.86 -17.96 5.51
C GLN A 333 10.01 -17.30 4.13
N TYR A 334 9.00 -17.46 3.28
CA TYR A 334 8.85 -16.67 2.07
C TYR A 334 7.60 -15.78 2.20
N SER A 335 7.59 -14.67 1.46
CA SER A 335 6.48 -13.73 1.52
C SER A 335 6.33 -12.90 0.26
N CYS A 336 5.20 -12.22 0.16
CA CYS A 336 5.04 -11.19 -0.83
C CYS A 336 5.86 -9.95 -0.48
N SER A 337 6.03 -9.02 -1.41
CA SER A 337 6.79 -7.79 -1.16
C SER A 337 6.28 -6.92 -0.02
N MET A 338 5.00 -7.06 0.33
CA MET A 338 4.40 -6.34 1.45
C MET A 338 4.51 -7.10 2.77
N GLY A 339 5.12 -8.30 2.77
CA GLY A 339 5.11 -9.19 3.92
C GLY A 339 3.71 -9.61 4.36
N MET A 340 2.66 -9.39 3.55
CA MET A 340 1.26 -9.65 3.90
C MET A 340 0.91 -11.12 3.72
N TYR A 341 1.09 -11.65 2.51
CA TYR A 341 0.95 -13.08 2.22
C TYR A 341 2.27 -13.78 2.47
N ARG A 342 2.23 -14.93 3.14
CA ARG A 342 3.40 -15.62 3.67
C ARG A 342 3.25 -17.12 3.48
N GLY A 343 4.38 -17.80 3.46
CA GLY A 343 4.43 -19.24 3.68
C GLY A 343 5.76 -19.66 4.29
N ILE A 344 5.81 -20.93 4.66
CA ILE A 344 6.93 -21.55 5.37
C ILE A 344 7.41 -22.74 4.55
N MET A 345 8.72 -22.83 4.39
CA MET A 345 9.41 -24.04 3.98
C MET A 345 10.14 -24.63 5.18
N GLU A 346 9.74 -25.82 5.59
CA GLU A 346 10.42 -26.59 6.62
C GLU A 346 11.40 -27.57 5.97
N VAL A 347 12.68 -27.40 6.29
CA VAL A 347 13.73 -28.36 5.92
C VAL A 347 13.88 -29.38 7.03
N VAL A 348 13.53 -30.63 6.73
CA VAL A 348 13.69 -31.80 7.60
C VAL A 348 14.87 -32.66 7.15
N ASN A 349 15.30 -33.60 7.99
CA ASN A 349 16.37 -34.53 7.67
C ASN A 349 15.97 -35.57 6.61
#